data_AF-A0A7W8URQ9-F1
#
_entry.id   AF-A0A7W8URQ9-F1
#
_cell.length_a   1.000
_cell.length_b   1.000
_cell.length_c   1.000
_cell.angle_alpha   90.00
_cell.angle_beta   90.00
_cell.angle_gamma   90.00
#
_symmetry.space_group_name_H-M   'P 1'
#
loop_
_entity.id
_entity.type
_entity.pdbx_description
1 polymer ?
#
loop_
_entity_poly.entity_id
_entity_poly.type
_entity_poly.pdbx_seq_one_letter_code
_entity_poly.pdbx_strand_id
1 'polypeptide(L)'
;MQSWRFRLSHWFRSKRTDRLVTRLIREERAMSSHEAGRAMLEVLCQCLDIERFQRFGLSDSFGFDIRPFYATIGQYCDELKAINARLATGTPLPPQWAMLDGNATTLDRFFESKEGFYINVPEHLARFKNEILILCTLMRESDGAETGIHQYNLRMLTRVFVNLRRLVIVLIGMSHEIGR
;
A
#
# COMPACT_ATOMS: atom_id res chain seq x y z
N MET A 1 31.20 -7.66 -19.17
CA MET A 1 31.62 -7.57 -17.75
C MET A 1 30.68 -6.75 -16.83
N GLN A 2 29.60 -6.14 -17.32
CA GLN A 2 28.65 -5.37 -16.48
C GLN A 2 27.61 -6.22 -15.71
N SER A 3 27.46 -7.51 -16.03
CA SER A 3 26.40 -8.37 -15.46
C SER A 3 26.63 -8.81 -14.01
N TRP A 4 27.89 -8.99 -13.58
CA TRP A 4 28.19 -9.50 -12.23
C TRP A 4 28.08 -8.44 -11.14
N ARG A 5 28.50 -7.20 -11.43
CA ARG A 5 28.35 -6.06 -10.52
C ARG A 5 26.87 -5.73 -10.27
N PHE A 6 26.05 -5.80 -11.33
CA PHE A 6 24.60 -5.60 -11.24
C PHE A 6 23.91 -6.69 -10.40
N ARG A 7 24.29 -7.97 -10.60
CA ARG A 7 23.77 -9.10 -9.81
C ARG A 7 24.16 -9.02 -8.33
N LEU A 8 25.40 -8.64 -8.03
CA LEU A 8 25.86 -8.45 -6.65
C LEU A 8 25.17 -7.26 -5.98
N SER A 9 25.09 -6.10 -6.64
CA SER A 9 24.36 -4.94 -6.09
C SER A 9 22.88 -5.25 -5.88
N HIS A 10 22.25 -5.97 -6.80
CA HIS A 10 20.87 -6.41 -6.69
C HIS A 10 20.67 -7.40 -5.51
N TRP A 11 21.59 -8.34 -5.32
CA TRP A 11 21.55 -9.28 -4.20
C TRP A 11 21.75 -8.61 -2.84
N PHE A 12 22.69 -7.67 -2.72
CA PHE A 12 22.88 -6.90 -1.49
C PHE A 12 21.70 -5.96 -1.21
N ARG A 13 21.13 -5.34 -2.25
CA ARG A 13 19.92 -4.49 -2.13
C ARG A 13 18.74 -5.34 -1.68
N SER A 14 18.54 -6.52 -2.28
CA SER A 14 17.52 -7.50 -1.86
C SER A 14 17.68 -7.87 -0.39
N LYS A 15 18.86 -8.32 0.06
CA LYS A 15 19.05 -8.71 1.47
C LYS A 15 18.82 -7.58 2.47
N ARG A 16 19.17 -6.33 2.12
CA ARG A 16 18.93 -5.16 2.97
C ARG A 16 17.44 -4.81 3.02
N THR A 17 16.76 -4.86 1.88
CA THR A 17 15.30 -4.68 1.78
C THR A 17 14.58 -5.78 2.55
N ASP A 18 14.98 -7.05 2.43
CA ASP A 18 14.36 -8.17 3.14
C ASP A 18 14.44 -7.99 4.66
N ARG A 19 15.61 -7.56 5.19
CA ARG A 19 15.78 -7.26 6.62
C ARG A 19 14.91 -6.07 7.06
N LEU A 20 14.85 -5.03 6.25
CA LEU A 20 14.01 -3.84 6.52
C LEU A 20 12.54 -4.24 6.55
N VAL A 21 12.04 -4.95 5.53
CA VAL A 21 10.66 -5.44 5.45
C VAL A 21 10.34 -6.36 6.62
N THR A 22 11.21 -7.31 6.97
CA THR A 22 11.01 -8.20 8.12
C THR A 22 10.87 -7.41 9.42
N ARG A 23 11.70 -6.37 9.60
CA ARG A 23 11.61 -5.47 10.74
C ARG A 23 10.30 -4.69 10.73
N LEU A 24 9.91 -4.09 9.60
CA LEU A 24 8.67 -3.31 9.48
C LEU A 24 7.42 -4.17 9.70
N ILE A 25 7.42 -5.43 9.27
CA ILE A 25 6.34 -6.39 9.56
C ILE A 25 6.26 -6.68 11.06
N ARG A 26 7.40 -6.86 11.72
CA ARG A 26 7.43 -7.05 13.18
C ARG A 26 6.92 -5.81 13.91
N GLU A 27 7.31 -4.62 13.45
CA GLU A 27 6.82 -3.35 14.00
C GLU A 27 5.32 -3.20 13.77
N GLU A 28 4.79 -3.46 12.56
CA GLU A 28 3.33 -3.40 12.30
C GLU A 28 2.55 -4.30 13.25
N ARG A 29 3.01 -5.53 13.46
CA ARG A 29 2.34 -6.48 14.36
C ARG A 29 2.30 -6.00 15.81
N ALA A 30 3.22 -5.14 16.20
CA ALA A 30 3.26 -4.53 17.53
C ALA A 30 2.45 -3.23 17.62
N MET A 31 2.10 -2.61 16.49
CA MET A 31 1.31 -1.38 16.46
C MET A 31 -0.17 -1.64 16.75
N SER A 32 -0.79 -0.72 17.49
CA SER A 32 -2.24 -0.72 17.65
C SER A 32 -2.95 -0.47 16.31
N SER A 33 -4.14 -1.05 16.13
CA SER A 33 -5.03 -0.74 15.00
C SER A 33 -5.54 0.70 15.00
N HIS A 34 -5.25 1.47 16.05
CA HIS A 34 -5.58 2.89 16.20
C HIS A 34 -4.43 3.80 15.77
N GLU A 35 -3.27 3.24 15.41
CA GLU A 35 -2.11 4.01 14.95
C GLU A 35 -2.05 4.08 13.43
N ALA A 36 -2.07 5.30 12.90
CA ALA A 36 -2.05 5.56 11.46
C ALA A 36 -0.71 5.21 10.81
N GLY A 37 0.42 5.20 11.51
CA GLY A 37 1.69 4.67 10.98
C GLY A 37 2.10 5.18 9.60
N ARG A 38 1.84 6.46 9.31
CA ARG A 38 2.05 7.11 8.00
C ARG A 38 3.50 6.96 7.51
N ALA A 39 4.48 7.23 8.39
CA ALA A 39 5.90 7.10 8.07
C ALA A 39 6.28 5.65 7.72
N MET A 40 5.75 4.66 8.44
CA MET A 40 5.95 3.24 8.13
C MET A 40 5.37 2.89 6.77
N LEU A 41 4.14 3.35 6.47
CA LEU A 41 3.51 3.13 5.16
C LEU A 41 4.36 3.70 4.03
N GLU A 42 4.88 4.91 4.19
CA GLU A 42 5.75 5.55 3.20
C GLU A 42 7.00 4.70 2.91
N VAL A 43 7.66 4.19 3.95
CA VAL A 43 8.82 3.29 3.80
C VAL A 43 8.44 1.96 3.16
N LEU A 44 7.29 1.37 3.53
CA LEU A 44 6.78 0.14 2.90
C LEU A 44 6.55 0.36 1.41
N CYS A 45 5.91 1.46 1.01
CA CYS A 45 5.72 1.80 -0.40
C CYS A 45 7.05 1.91 -1.16
N GLN A 46 8.10 2.46 -0.54
CA GLN A 46 9.43 2.50 -1.14
C GLN A 46 10.05 1.10 -1.33
N CYS A 47 9.71 0.14 -0.47
CA CYS A 47 10.16 -1.25 -0.55
C CYS A 47 9.36 -2.08 -1.58
N LEU A 48 8.16 -1.66 -1.98
CA LEU A 48 7.36 -2.36 -2.98
C LEU A 48 8.04 -2.31 -4.35
N ASP A 49 8.49 -3.47 -4.81
CA ASP A 49 9.22 -3.69 -6.06
C ASP A 49 8.24 -4.05 -7.19
N ILE A 50 7.80 -3.01 -7.93
CA ILE A 50 6.83 -3.14 -9.03
C ILE A 50 7.42 -3.89 -10.22
N GLU A 51 8.73 -3.80 -10.46
CA GLU A 51 9.37 -4.41 -11.62
C GLU A 51 9.20 -5.94 -11.61
N ARG A 52 9.16 -6.56 -10.42
CA ARG A 52 8.94 -7.99 -10.28
C ARG A 52 7.57 -8.45 -10.76
N PHE A 53 6.56 -7.58 -10.65
CA PHE A 53 5.22 -7.88 -11.15
C PHE A 53 5.13 -7.90 -12.66
N GLN A 54 6.17 -7.52 -13.42
CA GLN A 54 6.18 -7.71 -14.88
C GLN A 54 6.07 -9.19 -15.29
N ARG A 55 6.45 -10.11 -14.39
CA ARG A 55 6.36 -11.57 -14.59
C ARG A 55 5.16 -12.20 -13.90
N PHE A 56 4.31 -11.39 -13.29
CA PHE A 56 3.19 -11.87 -12.49
C PHE A 56 2.23 -12.70 -13.33
N GLY A 57 2.04 -13.95 -12.94
CA GLY A 57 0.94 -14.80 -13.38
C GLY A 57 -0.14 -14.86 -12.29
N LEU A 58 -1.41 -14.97 -12.69
CA LEU A 58 -2.52 -15.06 -11.71
C LEU A 58 -2.44 -16.29 -10.81
N SER A 59 -1.76 -17.35 -11.27
CA SER A 59 -1.40 -18.51 -10.46
C SER A 59 -0.61 -18.14 -9.21
N ASP A 60 0.18 -17.07 -9.28
CA ASP A 60 1.01 -16.61 -8.17
C ASP A 60 0.15 -16.00 -7.05
N SER A 61 -1.05 -15.49 -7.37
CA SER A 61 -2.02 -14.91 -6.43
C SER A 61 -3.10 -15.86 -5.93
N PHE A 62 -3.12 -17.08 -6.44
CA PHE A 62 -4.18 -18.02 -6.11
C PHE A 62 -4.13 -18.41 -4.62
N GLY A 63 -5.27 -18.26 -3.92
CA GLY A 63 -5.39 -18.64 -2.52
C GLY A 63 -4.83 -17.63 -1.50
N PHE A 64 -4.39 -16.45 -1.95
CA PHE A 64 -4.00 -15.37 -1.03
C PHE A 64 -5.22 -14.53 -0.65
N ASP A 65 -5.70 -14.72 0.57
CA ASP A 65 -6.79 -13.91 1.12
C ASP A 65 -6.28 -12.56 1.63
N ILE A 66 -6.98 -11.51 1.22
CA ILE A 66 -6.79 -10.14 1.70
C ILE A 66 -8.13 -9.58 2.19
N ARG A 67 -8.06 -8.49 2.97
CA ARG A 67 -9.24 -7.76 3.45
C ARG A 67 -9.17 -6.27 3.09
N PRO A 68 -9.22 -5.92 1.79
CA PRO A 68 -9.22 -4.54 1.32
C PRO A 68 -10.57 -3.86 1.63
N PHE A 69 -10.58 -2.53 1.80
CA PHE A 69 -11.84 -1.76 1.92
C PHE A 69 -12.60 -1.65 0.60
N TYR A 70 -11.89 -1.73 -0.52
CA TYR A 70 -12.44 -1.68 -1.86
C TYR A 70 -12.11 -2.96 -2.61
N ALA A 71 -13.04 -3.44 -3.44
CA ALA A 71 -12.98 -4.78 -4.02
C ALA A 71 -11.80 -4.96 -4.99
N THR A 72 -11.41 -3.88 -5.69
CA THR A 72 -10.34 -3.91 -6.70
C THR A 72 -9.30 -2.82 -6.45
N ILE A 73 -8.08 -3.04 -6.95
CA ILE A 73 -7.01 -2.04 -6.90
C ILE A 73 -7.39 -0.76 -7.65
N GLY A 74 -8.16 -0.87 -8.73
CA GLY A 74 -8.67 0.27 -9.50
C GLY A 74 -9.59 1.15 -8.66
N GLN A 75 -10.54 0.54 -7.93
CA GLN A 75 -11.39 1.27 -6.98
C GLN A 75 -10.55 1.95 -5.89
N TYR A 76 -9.55 1.26 -5.35
CA TYR A 76 -8.63 1.84 -4.38
C TYR A 76 -7.93 3.09 -4.91
N CYS A 77 -7.44 3.05 -6.16
CA CYS A 77 -6.76 4.19 -6.77
C CYS A 77 -7.70 5.39 -6.94
N ASP A 78 -8.94 5.15 -7.36
CA ASP A 78 -9.93 6.21 -7.54
C ASP A 78 -10.31 6.87 -6.20
N GLU A 79 -10.47 6.07 -5.16
CA GLU A 79 -10.80 6.51 -3.81
C GLU A 79 -9.63 7.28 -3.16
N LEU A 80 -8.39 6.76 -3.28
CA LEU A 80 -7.20 7.49 -2.82
C LEU A 80 -7.04 8.83 -3.54
N LYS A 81 -7.27 8.88 -4.85
CA LYS A 81 -7.24 10.12 -5.63
C LYS A 81 -8.26 11.13 -5.13
N ALA A 82 -9.47 10.67 -4.77
CA ALA A 82 -10.51 11.53 -4.18
C ALA A 82 -10.13 12.07 -2.80
N ILE A 83 -9.50 11.25 -1.94
CA ILE A 83 -8.94 11.72 -0.66
C ILE A 83 -7.87 12.78 -0.91
N ASN A 84 -6.91 12.46 -1.77
CA ASN A 84 -5.77 13.33 -2.07
C ASN A 84 -6.26 14.70 -2.57
N ALA A 85 -7.26 14.73 -3.45
CA ALA A 85 -7.87 15.97 -3.92
C ALA A 85 -8.49 16.80 -2.77
N ARG A 86 -9.21 16.18 -1.83
CA ARG A 86 -9.82 16.88 -0.68
C ARG A 86 -8.79 17.38 0.33
N LEU A 87 -7.74 16.60 0.58
CA LEU A 87 -6.66 17.00 1.47
C LEU A 87 -5.87 18.17 0.89
N ALA A 88 -5.61 18.15 -0.42
CA ALA A 88 -4.90 19.23 -1.12
C ALA A 88 -5.63 20.57 -1.03
N THR A 89 -6.97 20.56 -0.93
CA THR A 89 -7.78 21.78 -0.72
C THR A 89 -7.95 22.17 0.74
N GLY A 90 -7.29 21.47 1.68
CA GLY A 90 -7.42 21.73 3.12
C GLY A 90 -8.84 21.52 3.63
N THR A 91 -9.63 20.66 2.98
CA THR A 91 -11.03 20.43 3.33
C THR A 91 -11.13 19.28 4.33
N PRO A 92 -12.02 19.36 5.34
CA PRO A 92 -12.23 18.25 6.26
C PRO A 92 -12.79 17.03 5.52
N LEU A 93 -12.22 15.86 5.81
CA LEU A 93 -12.68 14.61 5.23
C LEU A 93 -14.02 14.17 5.84
N PRO A 94 -14.96 13.62 5.04
CA PRO A 94 -16.22 13.15 5.59
C PRO A 94 -16.05 12.00 6.61
N PRO A 95 -16.91 11.91 7.64
CA PRO A 95 -16.83 10.86 8.67
C PRO A 95 -16.86 9.41 8.16
N GLN A 96 -17.42 9.18 6.98
CA GLN A 96 -17.55 7.85 6.38
C GLN A 96 -16.21 7.11 6.23
N TRP A 97 -15.09 7.84 6.07
CA TRP A 97 -13.75 7.26 5.95
C TRP A 97 -13.28 6.56 7.23
N ALA A 98 -13.76 7.00 8.40
CA ALA A 98 -13.51 6.33 9.67
C ALA A 98 -14.34 5.05 9.85
N MET A 99 -15.39 4.87 9.04
CA MET A 99 -16.36 3.78 9.17
C MET A 99 -16.12 2.64 8.17
N LEU A 100 -15.23 2.84 7.19
CA LEU A 100 -14.89 1.83 6.18
C LEU A 100 -14.50 0.50 6.81
N ASP A 101 -15.02 -0.60 6.27
CA ASP A 101 -14.68 -1.95 6.70
C ASP A 101 -14.25 -2.82 5.52
N GLY A 102 -13.39 -3.79 5.81
CA GLY A 102 -12.77 -4.64 4.81
C GLY A 102 -13.57 -5.90 4.58
N ASN A 103 -13.82 -6.23 3.31
CA ASN A 103 -14.42 -7.50 2.93
C ASN A 103 -13.31 -8.47 2.54
N ALA A 104 -13.44 -9.74 2.95
CA ALA A 104 -12.52 -10.77 2.52
C ALA A 104 -12.65 -10.97 0.99
N THR A 105 -11.53 -10.88 0.30
CA THR A 105 -11.41 -11.20 -1.12
C THR A 105 -10.06 -11.84 -1.38
N THR A 106 -9.92 -12.47 -2.53
CA THR A 106 -8.66 -13.06 -2.96
C THR A 106 -7.84 -12.03 -3.76
N LEU A 107 -6.52 -12.19 -3.73
CA LEU A 107 -5.60 -11.25 -4.36
C LEU A 107 -5.71 -11.22 -5.89
N ASP A 108 -6.07 -12.35 -6.52
CA ASP A 108 -6.38 -12.42 -7.95
C ASP A 108 -7.59 -11.55 -8.32
N ARG A 109 -8.68 -11.64 -7.54
CA ARG A 109 -9.88 -10.79 -7.74
C ARG A 109 -9.59 -9.31 -7.49
N PHE A 110 -8.67 -9.01 -6.58
CA PHE A 110 -8.26 -7.63 -6.34
C PHE A 110 -7.54 -7.01 -7.55
N PHE A 111 -6.93 -7.84 -8.39
CA PHE A 111 -6.31 -7.46 -9.66
C PHE A 111 -7.24 -7.61 -10.87
N GLU A 112 -8.54 -7.79 -10.64
CA GLU A 112 -9.55 -7.65 -11.69
C GLU A 112 -10.05 -6.19 -11.77
N SER A 113 -10.56 -5.83 -12.94
CA SER A 113 -11.32 -4.60 -13.17
C SER A 113 -12.71 -4.71 -12.53
N LYS A 114 -13.47 -3.61 -12.53
CA LYS A 114 -14.87 -3.61 -12.03
C LYS A 114 -15.76 -4.56 -12.83
N GLU A 115 -15.40 -4.79 -14.10
CA GLU A 115 -16.08 -5.65 -15.04
C GLU A 115 -15.59 -7.11 -14.99
N GLY A 116 -14.63 -7.45 -14.11
CA GLY A 116 -14.10 -8.80 -13.94
C GLY A 116 -13.00 -9.20 -14.93
N PHE A 117 -12.47 -8.26 -15.73
CA PHE A 117 -11.33 -8.51 -16.60
C PHE A 117 -10.01 -8.28 -15.88
N TYR A 118 -9.01 -9.14 -16.14
CA TYR A 118 -7.66 -8.95 -15.62
C TYR A 118 -7.02 -7.67 -16.16
N ILE A 119 -6.33 -6.96 -15.27
CA ILE A 119 -5.68 -5.68 -15.55
C ILE A 119 -4.18 -5.85 -15.82
N ASN A 120 -3.56 -4.78 -16.31
CA ASN A 120 -2.12 -4.62 -16.26
C ASN A 120 -1.65 -4.36 -14.81
N VAL A 121 -1.31 -5.44 -14.09
CA VAL A 121 -0.96 -5.40 -12.67
C VAL A 121 0.20 -4.45 -12.35
N PRO A 122 1.35 -4.47 -13.06
CA PRO A 122 2.42 -3.50 -12.83
C PRO A 122 1.97 -2.04 -12.91
N GLU A 123 1.14 -1.71 -13.91
CA GLU A 123 0.66 -0.35 -14.12
C GLU A 123 -0.27 0.10 -12.98
N HIS A 124 -1.22 -0.75 -12.59
CA HIS A 124 -2.13 -0.43 -11.49
C HIS A 124 -1.42 -0.39 -10.14
N LEU A 125 -0.41 -1.23 -9.91
CA LEU A 125 0.43 -1.15 -8.72
C LEU A 125 1.28 0.13 -8.69
N ALA A 126 1.79 0.58 -9.84
CA ALA A 126 2.50 1.85 -9.94
C ALA A 126 1.59 3.04 -9.59
N ARG A 127 0.37 3.06 -10.13
CA ARG A 127 -0.64 4.07 -9.79
C ARG A 127 -1.01 4.01 -8.31
N PHE A 128 -1.28 2.82 -7.78
CA PHE A 128 -1.62 2.61 -6.38
C PHE A 128 -0.51 3.10 -5.44
N LYS A 129 0.74 2.70 -5.69
CA LYS A 129 1.92 3.18 -4.95
C LYS A 129 2.02 4.70 -4.97
N ASN A 130 1.84 5.32 -6.14
CA ASN A 130 1.94 6.76 -6.29
C ASN A 130 0.86 7.50 -5.46
N GLU A 131 -0.40 7.09 -5.54
CA GLU A 131 -1.47 7.72 -4.76
C GLU A 131 -1.27 7.60 -3.24
N ILE A 132 -0.71 6.48 -2.77
CA ILE A 132 -0.36 6.32 -1.34
C ILE A 132 0.78 7.28 -0.95
N LEU A 133 1.81 7.43 -1.79
CA LEU A 133 2.92 8.34 -1.49
C LEU A 133 2.46 9.81 -1.45
N ILE A 134 1.53 10.19 -2.33
CA ILE A 134 0.88 11.50 -2.30
C ILE A 134 0.11 11.67 -0.98
N LEU A 135 -0.70 10.66 -0.59
CA LEU A 135 -1.43 10.67 0.69
C LEU A 135 -0.48 10.84 1.88
N CYS A 136 0.60 10.06 1.94
CA CYS A 136 1.63 10.15 2.97
C CYS A 136 2.32 11.52 3.03
N THR A 137 2.40 12.22 1.89
CA THR A 137 2.99 13.57 1.83
C THR A 137 2.00 14.60 2.36
N LEU A 138 0.75 14.57 1.92
CA LEU A 138 -0.31 15.50 2.34
C LEU A 138 -0.62 15.39 3.84
N MET A 139 -0.44 14.20 4.43
CA MET A 139 -0.71 13.94 5.84
C MET A 139 0.52 14.12 6.76
N ARG A 140 1.65 14.63 6.25
CA ARG A 140 2.88 14.79 7.05
C ARG A 140 2.68 15.69 8.27
N GLU A 141 1.92 16.77 8.12
CA GLU A 141 1.63 17.73 9.20
C GLU A 141 0.80 17.11 10.32
N SER A 142 0.08 16.02 10.04
CA SER A 142 -0.70 15.31 11.05
C SER A 142 0.14 14.53 12.06
N ASP A 143 1.42 14.25 11.78
CA ASP A 143 2.29 13.47 12.68
C ASP A 143 2.53 14.19 14.04
N GLY A 144 2.39 15.52 14.08
CA GLY A 144 2.55 16.34 15.29
C GLY A 144 1.29 17.15 15.66
N ALA A 145 0.17 16.92 14.98
CA ALA A 145 -1.04 17.71 15.19
C ALA A 145 -1.86 17.18 16.38
N GLU A 146 -1.95 17.97 17.46
CA GLU A 146 -2.76 17.61 18.63
C GLU A 146 -4.23 18.01 18.49
N THR A 147 -4.54 19.03 17.69
CA THR A 147 -5.89 19.56 17.46
C THR A 147 -6.05 20.09 16.03
N GLY A 148 -7.27 20.47 15.65
CA GLY A 148 -7.56 21.09 14.35
C GLY A 148 -7.76 20.11 13.20
N ILE A 149 -7.74 20.63 11.98
CA ILE A 149 -8.14 19.89 10.78
C ILE A 149 -7.19 18.73 10.45
N HIS A 150 -5.89 18.88 10.70
CA HIS A 150 -4.90 17.84 10.46
C HIS A 150 -5.11 16.63 11.39
N GLN A 151 -5.43 16.87 12.66
CA GLN A 151 -5.78 15.81 13.61
C GLN A 151 -7.12 15.15 13.23
N TYR A 152 -8.11 15.96 12.86
CA TYR A 152 -9.41 15.43 12.42
C TYR A 152 -9.25 14.51 11.20
N ASN A 153 -8.56 14.98 10.15
CA ASN A 153 -8.29 14.19 8.95
C ASN A 153 -7.48 12.93 9.27
N LEU A 154 -6.53 13.00 10.20
CA LEU A 154 -5.79 11.82 10.65
C LEU A 154 -6.74 10.78 11.25
N ARG A 155 -7.65 11.18 12.14
CA ARG A 155 -8.65 10.28 12.74
C ARG A 155 -9.54 9.64 11.68
N MET A 156 -9.93 10.41 10.65
CA MET A 156 -10.75 9.88 9.55
C MET A 156 -9.99 8.85 8.70
N LEU A 157 -8.67 8.99 8.60
CA LEU A 157 -7.84 8.14 7.75
C LEU A 157 -7.10 7.04 8.49
N THR A 158 -7.11 6.99 9.83
CA THR A 158 -6.38 5.98 10.62
C THR A 158 -6.62 4.56 10.11
N ARG A 159 -7.89 4.19 9.91
CA ARG A 159 -8.26 2.85 9.40
C ARG A 159 -7.78 2.63 7.97
N VAL A 160 -7.84 3.67 7.12
CA VAL A 160 -7.32 3.62 5.74
C VAL A 160 -5.83 3.34 5.76
N PHE A 161 -5.06 4.07 6.56
CA PHE A 161 -3.63 3.84 6.69
C PHE A 161 -3.31 2.42 7.17
N VAL A 162 -4.02 1.93 8.20
CA VAL A 162 -3.83 0.56 8.70
C VAL A 162 -4.10 -0.47 7.60
N ASN A 163 -5.18 -0.29 6.83
CA ASN A 163 -5.52 -1.18 5.74
C ASN A 163 -4.45 -1.15 4.63
N LEU A 164 -4.01 0.05 4.22
CA LEU A 164 -2.95 0.23 3.24
C LEU A 164 -1.63 -0.42 3.68
N ARG A 165 -1.22 -0.27 4.95
CA ARG A 165 0.01 -0.93 5.46
C ARG A 165 -0.06 -2.44 5.28
N ARG A 166 -1.17 -3.04 5.68
CA ARG A 166 -1.39 -4.49 5.58
C ARG A 166 -1.40 -4.96 4.13
N LEU A 167 -2.08 -4.23 3.24
CA LEU A 167 -2.08 -4.54 1.82
C LEU A 167 -0.68 -4.44 1.22
N VAL A 168 0.06 -3.36 1.49
CA VAL A 168 1.43 -3.18 0.97
C VAL A 168 2.38 -4.26 1.49
N ILE A 169 2.25 -4.70 2.75
CA ILE A 169 3.01 -5.83 3.29
C ILE A 169 2.75 -7.10 2.49
N VAL A 170 1.48 -7.42 2.21
CA VAL A 170 1.12 -8.60 1.41
C VAL A 170 1.72 -8.49 0.00
N LEU A 171 1.61 -7.34 -0.65
CA LEU A 171 2.16 -7.08 -1.98
C LEU A 171 3.68 -7.18 -2.02
N ILE A 172 4.38 -6.70 -0.99
CA ILE A 172 5.83 -6.89 -0.86
C ILE A 172 6.16 -8.37 -0.74
N GLY A 173 5.46 -9.11 0.13
CA GLY A 173 5.64 -10.56 0.29
C GLY A 173 5.52 -11.29 -1.05
N MET A 174 4.47 -11.01 -1.79
CA MET A 174 4.24 -11.55 -3.13
C MET A 174 5.34 -11.17 -4.13
N SER A 175 5.83 -9.92 -4.12
CA SER A 175 6.93 -9.51 -5.00
C SER A 175 8.18 -10.38 -4.80
N HIS A 176 8.42 -10.87 -3.59
CA HIS A 176 9.53 -11.77 -3.30
C HIS A 176 9.30 -13.19 -3.82
N GLU A 177 8.04 -13.62 -3.95
CA GLU A 177 7.66 -14.96 -4.42
C GLU A 177 7.71 -15.08 -5.95
N ILE A 178 7.28 -14.05 -6.70
CA ILE A 178 7.30 -14.02 -8.20
C ILE A 178 8.72 -14.19 -8.78
N GLY A 179 9.77 -14.01 -7.97
CA GLY A 179 11.17 -14.11 -8.38
C GLY A 179 11.90 -15.38 -7.93
N ARG A 180 11.23 -16.31 -7.25
CA ARG A 180 11.80 -17.62 -6.85
C ARG A 180 11.51 -18.68 -7.90
#